data_AF-A0A1C5FWM4-F1
#
_entry.id   AF-A0A1C5FWM4-F1
#
_cell.length_a   1.000
_cell.length_b   1.000
_cell.length_c   1.000
_cell.angle_alpha   90.00
_cell.angle_beta   90.00
_cell.angle_gamma   90.00
#
_symmetry.space_group_name_H-M   'P 1'
#
loop_
_entity.id
_entity.type
_entity.pdbx_description
1 polymer ?
#
loop_
_entity_poly.entity_id
_entity_poly.type
_entity_poly.pdbx_seq_one_letter_code
_entity_poly.pdbx_strand_id
1 'polypeptide(L)'
;LPTYAFQHQHYWLKNAIPTDVGAIDDQLPGLVELPAETGALTARLLGESTQEQERILLEAVRQETASVLGHSSPDAIEPDMVFNQIGFDSATAVQLRNRLNALTDRTLPTTLLFDHPTPLILADFLRDELIGDTAAPEGVPEATAAPGDVSTEPVAIVGMACRLPGGVSTPEELWDLVLQGRDGVSDFPVNRGWDLENLFHPDPDHPGTSYAHQGGFLHDAGEFDAGFFGISPREALAVDPQQRLMLETSWEALERAGIDPTTLRGKDVGVFSGVTYHNYGSGVEPVPAELEGMLGLGASASVLSGRVSYALGFEGPSVAVDTACSSSLVALHLAAQALRAGECSIALAGGVTVMPTPGIFIAFSRQRGMSVDGRCKSFSASAD
;
A
#
# COMPACT_ATOMS: atom_id res chain seq x y z
N LEU A 1 19.88 -14.50 -14.23
CA LEU A 1 18.85 -14.83 -13.22
C LEU A 1 17.90 -13.64 -13.19
N PRO A 2 16.56 -13.81 -13.17
CA PRO A 2 15.66 -12.66 -13.07
C PRO A 2 15.89 -12.01 -11.71
N THR A 3 16.45 -10.80 -11.71
CA THR A 3 16.99 -10.14 -10.53
C THR A 3 16.01 -9.20 -9.84
N TYR A 4 14.73 -9.23 -10.18
CA TYR A 4 13.69 -8.43 -9.53
C TYR A 4 12.32 -9.11 -9.57
N ALA A 5 11.49 -8.88 -8.55
CA ALA A 5 10.39 -9.76 -8.17
C ALA A 5 8.99 -9.21 -8.52
N PHE A 6 8.76 -8.82 -9.79
CA PHE A 6 7.45 -8.34 -10.24
C PHE A 6 7.01 -8.90 -11.60
N GLN A 7 5.77 -9.38 -11.68
CA GLN A 7 5.05 -9.73 -12.91
C GLN A 7 3.99 -8.67 -13.21
N HIS A 8 4.40 -7.64 -13.95
CA HIS A 8 3.53 -6.51 -14.29
C HIS A 8 2.37 -6.88 -15.23
N GLN A 9 1.18 -6.35 -14.94
CA GLN A 9 0.04 -6.32 -15.86
C GLN A 9 -0.52 -4.90 -15.97
N HIS A 10 -0.94 -4.47 -17.17
CA HIS A 10 -1.56 -3.16 -17.36
C HIS A 10 -3.03 -3.15 -16.88
N TYR A 11 -3.32 -2.33 -15.86
CA TYR A 11 -4.68 -2.08 -15.35
C TYR A 11 -5.13 -0.64 -15.68
N TRP A 12 -5.98 -0.50 -16.68
CA TRP A 12 -6.67 0.74 -17.04
C TRP A 12 -8.17 0.47 -17.23
N LEU A 13 -9.03 1.38 -16.76
CA LEU A 13 -10.49 1.30 -16.92
C LEU A 13 -10.89 1.43 -18.40
N LYS A 14 -11.93 0.68 -18.83
CA LYS A 14 -12.48 0.68 -20.20
C LYS A 14 -14.02 0.77 -20.15
N ASN A 15 -14.63 1.53 -21.05
CA ASN A 15 -16.06 1.88 -21.04
C ASN A 15 -16.99 0.75 -21.54
N ALA A 16 -18.11 0.44 -20.84
CA ALA A 16 -19.34 -0.18 -21.40
C ALA A 16 -20.52 -0.35 -20.39
N ILE A 17 -21.72 -0.66 -20.91
CA ILE A 17 -23.05 -0.81 -20.28
C ILE A 17 -23.87 -1.86 -21.09
N PRO A 18 -25.01 -2.48 -20.64
CA PRO A 18 -25.75 -2.31 -19.37
C PRO A 18 -26.36 -3.59 -18.69
N THR A 19 -26.95 -3.38 -17.50
CA THR A 19 -28.15 -4.04 -16.88
C THR A 19 -28.32 -5.58 -16.92
N ASP A 20 -28.42 -6.22 -15.74
CA ASP A 20 -29.68 -6.55 -15.02
C ASP A 20 -29.37 -7.10 -13.60
N VAL A 21 -30.31 -7.07 -12.64
CA VAL A 21 -30.04 -7.41 -11.21
C VAL A 21 -31.12 -8.30 -10.60
N GLY A 22 -30.72 -9.42 -9.99
CA GLY A 22 -31.57 -10.28 -9.16
C GLY A 22 -31.06 -10.38 -7.72
N ALA A 23 -31.93 -10.12 -6.74
CA ALA A 23 -31.61 -10.13 -5.31
C ALA A 23 -31.99 -11.47 -4.63
N ILE A 24 -31.26 -11.87 -3.58
CA ILE A 24 -31.68 -12.92 -2.62
C ILE A 24 -31.33 -12.47 -1.18
N ASP A 25 -32.18 -12.91 -0.25
CA ASP A 25 -32.33 -12.50 1.15
C ASP A 25 -31.48 -13.32 2.14
N ASP A 26 -31.45 -12.85 3.40
CA ASP A 26 -30.60 -13.29 4.52
C ASP A 26 -31.30 -14.31 5.46
N GLN A 27 -30.56 -15.24 6.08
CA GLN A 27 -31.07 -16.06 7.20
C GLN A 27 -29.99 -16.86 7.97
N LEU A 28 -29.73 -16.44 9.22
CA LEU A 28 -29.01 -17.18 10.27
C LEU A 28 -29.95 -18.03 11.14
N PRO A 29 -29.48 -19.14 11.74
CA PRO A 29 -29.61 -19.25 13.21
C PRO A 29 -28.54 -20.11 13.94
N GLY A 30 -28.35 -19.83 15.24
CA GLY A 30 -28.22 -20.90 16.26
C GLY A 30 -26.90 -21.04 17.03
N LEU A 31 -26.89 -20.63 18.30
CA LEU A 31 -25.82 -20.86 19.29
C LEU A 31 -25.84 -22.29 19.87
N VAL A 32 -24.66 -22.87 20.16
CA VAL A 32 -24.44 -23.83 21.26
C VAL A 32 -23.04 -23.65 21.85
N GLU A 33 -22.93 -23.45 23.17
CA GLU A 33 -21.68 -23.52 23.94
C GLU A 33 -21.56 -24.89 24.66
N LEU A 34 -20.35 -25.44 24.77
CA LEU A 34 -19.92 -26.30 25.90
C LEU A 34 -18.38 -26.18 26.10
N PRO A 35 -17.84 -26.42 27.32
CA PRO A 35 -16.52 -25.92 27.74
C PRO A 35 -15.37 -26.93 27.62
N ALA A 36 -14.13 -26.43 27.61
CA ALA A 36 -12.90 -27.24 27.65
C ALA A 36 -11.82 -26.63 28.57
N GLU A 37 -10.96 -27.50 29.08
CA GLU A 37 -10.03 -27.35 30.23
C GLU A 37 -8.97 -26.23 30.08
N THR A 38 -9.01 -25.24 30.97
CA THR A 38 -8.13 -24.07 30.99
C THR A 38 -6.73 -24.35 31.56
N GLY A 39 -5.69 -23.76 30.94
CA GLY A 39 -4.33 -23.66 31.51
C GLY A 39 -3.29 -24.70 31.06
N ALA A 40 -3.66 -25.71 30.27
CA ALA A 40 -2.73 -26.77 29.88
C ALA A 40 -1.70 -26.37 28.80
N LEU A 41 -2.02 -25.40 27.93
CA LEU A 41 -1.19 -25.04 26.78
C LEU A 41 0.09 -24.28 27.18
N THR A 42 -0.02 -23.26 28.04
CA THR A 42 1.12 -22.43 28.48
C THR A 42 2.19 -23.26 29.19
N ALA A 43 1.77 -24.21 30.03
CA ALA A 43 2.67 -25.12 30.73
C ALA A 43 3.42 -26.08 29.78
N ARG A 44 2.83 -26.44 28.64
CA ARG A 44 3.48 -27.24 27.59
C ARG A 44 4.51 -26.41 26.82
N LEU A 45 4.21 -25.15 26.50
CA LEU A 45 5.09 -24.29 25.70
C LEU A 45 6.39 -23.89 26.43
N LEU A 46 6.33 -23.64 27.73
CA LEU A 46 7.49 -23.23 28.55
C LEU A 46 8.62 -24.29 28.64
N GLY A 47 8.38 -25.54 28.22
CA GLY A 47 9.37 -26.61 28.19
C GLY A 47 10.03 -26.85 26.83
N GLU A 48 9.57 -26.19 25.76
CA GLU A 48 9.94 -26.47 24.38
C GLU A 48 10.89 -25.41 23.79
N SER A 49 11.51 -25.71 22.64
CA SER A 49 12.30 -24.73 21.89
C SER A 49 11.40 -23.74 21.13
N THR A 50 11.90 -22.55 20.79
CA THR A 50 11.14 -21.52 20.06
C THR A 50 10.50 -22.04 18.78
N GLN A 51 11.25 -22.82 17.98
CA GLN A 51 10.75 -23.43 16.75
C GLN A 51 9.63 -24.45 16.99
N GLU A 52 9.67 -25.17 18.12
CA GLU A 52 8.62 -26.13 18.49
C GLU A 52 7.41 -25.42 19.13
N GLN A 53 7.62 -24.30 19.85
CA GLN A 53 6.55 -23.42 20.33
C GLN A 53 5.73 -22.84 19.17
N GLU A 54 6.41 -22.28 18.15
CA GLU A 54 5.81 -21.79 16.90
C GLU A 54 5.00 -22.90 16.21
N ARG A 55 5.60 -24.10 16.07
CA ARG A 55 4.94 -25.26 15.45
C ARG A 55 3.67 -25.68 16.20
N ILE A 56 3.71 -25.75 17.53
CA ILE A 56 2.58 -26.14 18.38
C ILE A 56 1.46 -25.09 18.32
N LEU A 57 1.80 -23.80 18.35
CA LEU A 57 0.82 -22.71 18.29
C LEU A 57 0.18 -22.61 16.91
N LEU A 58 0.95 -22.76 15.84
CA LEU A 58 0.40 -22.79 14.47
C LEU A 58 -0.53 -23.99 14.26
N GLU A 59 -0.16 -25.17 14.76
CA GLU A 59 -1.01 -26.37 14.72
C GLU A 59 -2.33 -26.13 15.48
N ALA A 60 -2.27 -25.52 16.66
CA ALA A 60 -3.46 -25.17 17.45
C ALA A 60 -4.35 -24.12 16.75
N VAL A 61 -3.78 -23.03 16.24
CA VAL A 61 -4.55 -22.00 15.51
C VAL A 61 -5.22 -22.59 14.27
N ARG A 62 -4.52 -23.42 13.48
CA ARG A 62 -5.09 -24.10 12.30
C ARG A 62 -6.20 -25.08 12.70
N GLN A 63 -6.06 -25.79 13.82
CA GLN A 63 -7.09 -26.70 14.33
C GLN A 63 -8.37 -25.97 14.77
N GLU A 64 -8.23 -24.87 15.53
CA GLU A 64 -9.39 -24.07 15.95
C GLU A 64 -10.05 -23.37 14.75
N THR A 65 -9.25 -22.88 13.79
CA THR A 65 -9.72 -22.29 12.53
C THR A 65 -10.52 -23.29 11.70
N ALA A 66 -9.97 -24.49 11.46
CA ALA A 66 -10.66 -25.58 10.76
C ALA A 66 -11.98 -25.95 11.46
N SER A 67 -11.99 -26.00 12.79
CA SER A 67 -13.16 -26.38 13.57
C SER A 67 -14.26 -25.31 13.56
N VAL A 68 -13.94 -24.02 13.47
CA VAL A 68 -14.92 -22.94 13.27
C VAL A 68 -15.55 -22.99 11.87
N LEU A 69 -14.75 -23.29 10.84
CA LEU A 69 -15.22 -23.41 9.45
C LEU A 69 -15.86 -24.77 9.12
N GLY A 70 -15.91 -25.71 10.07
CA GLY A 70 -16.48 -27.05 9.87
C GLY A 70 -15.61 -28.01 9.04
N HIS A 71 -14.33 -27.69 8.84
CA HIS A 71 -13.36 -28.60 8.20
C HIS A 71 -12.94 -29.73 9.15
N SER A 72 -12.74 -30.93 8.60
CA SER A 72 -12.37 -32.14 9.33
C SER A 72 -10.87 -32.33 9.57
N SER A 73 -10.01 -31.47 9.00
CA SER A 73 -8.56 -31.47 9.23
C SER A 73 -8.00 -30.05 9.28
N PRO A 74 -7.04 -29.74 10.17
CA PRO A 74 -6.26 -28.49 10.14
C PRO A 74 -5.44 -28.33 8.84
N ASP A 75 -5.14 -29.42 8.13
CA ASP A 75 -4.39 -29.37 6.87
C ASP A 75 -5.13 -28.65 5.73
N ALA A 76 -6.45 -28.44 5.86
CA ALA A 76 -7.25 -27.67 4.92
C ALA A 76 -7.06 -26.15 5.05
N ILE A 77 -6.36 -25.69 6.09
CA ILE A 77 -6.09 -24.27 6.36
C ILE A 77 -4.64 -23.97 5.98
N GLU A 78 -4.40 -23.16 4.96
CA GLU A 78 -3.05 -22.71 4.59
C GLU A 78 -2.51 -21.72 5.65
N PRO A 79 -1.25 -21.86 6.15
CA PRO A 79 -0.72 -21.04 7.25
C PRO A 79 -0.66 -19.53 6.98
N ASP A 80 -0.42 -19.14 5.74
CA ASP A 80 -0.16 -17.78 5.25
C ASP A 80 -1.38 -17.14 4.57
N MET A 81 -2.45 -17.91 4.35
CA MET A 81 -3.68 -17.42 3.73
C MET A 81 -4.51 -16.61 4.73
N VAL A 82 -5.04 -15.48 4.29
CA VAL A 82 -5.78 -14.54 5.15
C VAL A 82 -7.18 -15.07 5.50
N PHE A 83 -7.59 -14.93 6.76
CA PHE A 83 -8.83 -15.53 7.28
C PHE A 83 -10.07 -15.17 6.45
N ASN A 84 -10.17 -13.93 5.96
CA ASN A 84 -11.28 -13.46 5.13
C ASN A 84 -11.40 -14.20 3.78
N GLN A 85 -10.30 -14.70 3.21
CA GLN A 85 -10.29 -15.51 1.98
C GLN A 85 -10.64 -16.99 2.25
N ILE A 86 -10.46 -17.48 3.48
CA ILE A 86 -10.80 -18.85 3.89
C ILE A 86 -12.28 -18.93 4.39
N GLY A 87 -13.02 -17.82 4.35
CA GLY A 87 -14.44 -17.77 4.68
C GLY A 87 -14.78 -17.24 6.07
N PHE A 88 -13.87 -16.53 6.74
CA PHE A 88 -14.21 -15.80 7.96
C PHE A 88 -15.01 -14.53 7.71
N ASP A 89 -15.99 -14.32 8.57
CA ASP A 89 -16.87 -13.17 8.71
C ASP A 89 -16.83 -12.65 10.16
N SER A 90 -17.64 -11.63 10.46
CA SER A 90 -17.73 -11.03 11.80
C SER A 90 -18.20 -12.00 12.90
N ALA A 91 -18.95 -13.05 12.56
CA ALA A 91 -19.49 -14.00 13.53
C ALA A 91 -18.48 -15.12 13.84
N THR A 92 -17.90 -15.72 12.81
CA THR A 92 -16.84 -16.73 12.89
C THR A 92 -15.56 -16.17 13.51
N ALA A 93 -15.21 -14.90 13.25
CA ALA A 93 -14.09 -14.24 13.91
C ALA A 93 -14.25 -14.17 15.44
N VAL A 94 -15.46 -13.83 15.91
CA VAL A 94 -15.78 -13.84 17.35
C VAL A 94 -15.75 -15.26 17.91
N GLN A 95 -16.19 -16.27 17.16
CA GLN A 95 -16.10 -17.68 17.58
C GLN A 95 -14.66 -18.16 17.72
N LEU A 96 -13.78 -17.91 16.74
CA LEU A 96 -12.36 -18.28 16.82
C LEU A 96 -11.68 -17.59 18.00
N ARG A 97 -11.87 -16.28 18.17
CA ARG A 97 -11.35 -15.54 19.33
C ARG A 97 -11.83 -16.14 20.67
N ASN A 98 -13.12 -16.48 20.80
CA ASN A 98 -13.64 -17.07 22.02
C ASN A 98 -13.03 -18.45 22.33
N ARG A 99 -12.76 -19.25 21.29
CA ARG A 99 -12.12 -20.56 21.42
C ARG A 99 -10.63 -20.43 21.77
N LEU A 100 -9.93 -19.49 21.17
CA LEU A 100 -8.55 -19.16 21.53
C LEU A 100 -8.46 -18.64 22.97
N ASN A 101 -9.33 -17.72 23.40
CA ASN A 101 -9.41 -17.29 24.81
C ASN A 101 -9.51 -18.47 25.79
N ALA A 102 -10.35 -19.46 25.47
CA ALA A 102 -10.52 -20.65 26.30
C ALA A 102 -9.28 -21.57 26.28
N LEU A 103 -8.62 -21.70 25.13
CA LEU A 103 -7.41 -22.51 24.95
C LEU A 103 -6.17 -21.89 25.65
N THR A 104 -6.06 -20.56 25.63
CA THR A 104 -4.87 -19.83 26.08
C THR A 104 -5.01 -19.20 27.47
N ASP A 105 -6.22 -19.19 28.05
CA ASP A 105 -6.55 -18.51 29.32
C ASP A 105 -6.19 -17.01 29.31
N ARG A 106 -6.34 -16.36 28.15
CA ARG A 106 -6.07 -14.93 27.93
C ARG A 106 -7.35 -14.21 27.47
N THR A 107 -7.39 -12.89 27.67
CA THR A 107 -8.47 -12.02 27.15
C THR A 107 -8.01 -11.37 25.85
N LEU A 108 -8.17 -12.06 24.72
CA LEU A 108 -7.71 -11.56 23.43
C LEU A 108 -8.65 -10.46 22.87
N PRO A 109 -8.13 -9.46 22.13
CA PRO A 109 -8.92 -8.34 21.61
C PRO A 109 -10.10 -8.73 20.70
N THR A 110 -11.11 -7.87 20.60
CA THR A 110 -12.19 -8.00 19.58
C THR A 110 -11.68 -7.91 18.15
N THR A 111 -10.55 -7.25 17.94
CA THR A 111 -9.91 -6.99 16.64
C THR A 111 -8.89 -8.05 16.24
N LEU A 112 -8.70 -9.12 17.05
CA LEU A 112 -7.65 -10.14 16.90
C LEU A 112 -7.40 -10.63 15.46
N LEU A 113 -8.44 -10.98 14.69
CA LEU A 113 -8.31 -11.47 13.31
C LEU A 113 -8.12 -10.37 12.25
N PHE A 114 -8.30 -9.10 12.63
CA PHE A 114 -7.97 -7.95 11.79
C PHE A 114 -6.50 -7.56 11.99
N ASP A 115 -6.06 -7.52 13.26
CA ASP A 115 -4.70 -7.18 13.66
C ASP A 115 -3.71 -8.32 13.29
N HIS A 116 -4.17 -9.58 13.33
CA HIS A 116 -3.40 -10.77 12.97
C HIS A 116 -4.16 -11.59 11.89
N PRO A 117 -4.03 -11.22 10.60
CA PRO A 117 -4.96 -11.66 9.56
C PRO A 117 -4.71 -13.07 9.00
N THR A 118 -3.65 -13.77 9.41
CA THR A 118 -3.32 -15.13 8.96
C THR A 118 -3.08 -16.07 10.15
N PRO A 119 -3.26 -17.40 9.99
CA PRO A 119 -2.95 -18.39 11.02
C PRO A 119 -1.52 -18.29 11.58
N LEU A 120 -0.54 -17.98 10.72
CA LEU A 120 0.86 -17.79 11.10
C LEU A 120 1.07 -16.56 11.99
N ILE A 121 0.60 -15.38 11.56
CA ILE A 121 0.75 -14.13 12.32
C ILE A 121 0.02 -14.23 13.67
N LEU A 122 -1.14 -14.91 13.69
CA LEU A 122 -1.90 -15.14 14.91
C LEU A 122 -1.18 -16.12 15.86
N ALA A 123 -0.50 -17.14 15.34
CA ALA A 123 0.30 -18.06 16.16
C ALA A 123 1.51 -17.34 16.80
N ASP A 124 2.20 -16.47 16.05
CA ASP A 124 3.31 -15.66 16.55
C ASP A 124 2.85 -14.68 17.64
N PHE A 125 1.73 -13.99 17.44
CA PHE A 125 1.13 -13.13 18.45
C PHE A 125 0.79 -13.90 19.74
N LEU A 126 0.18 -15.08 19.61
CA LEU A 126 -0.13 -15.92 20.78
C LEU A 126 1.12 -16.45 21.47
N ARG A 127 2.23 -16.67 20.76
CA ARG A 127 3.52 -17.03 21.36
C ARG A 127 4.01 -15.91 22.26
N ASP A 128 4.00 -14.69 21.75
CA ASP A 128 4.52 -13.52 22.45
C ASP A 128 3.62 -13.17 23.66
N GLU A 129 2.30 -13.27 23.51
CA GLU A 129 1.32 -13.10 24.60
C GLU A 129 1.37 -14.21 25.67
N LEU A 130 1.85 -15.42 25.36
CA LEU A 130 1.94 -16.54 26.30
C LEU A 130 3.32 -16.76 26.92
N ILE A 131 4.38 -16.33 26.25
CA ILE A 131 5.78 -16.64 26.60
C ILE A 131 6.60 -15.37 26.81
N GLY A 132 6.26 -14.26 26.14
CA GLY A 132 7.01 -12.99 26.16
C GLY A 132 7.14 -12.34 27.54
N ASP A 133 6.18 -12.55 28.45
CA ASP A 133 6.27 -12.19 29.88
C ASP A 133 7.44 -12.90 30.62
N THR A 134 8.01 -13.94 30.03
CA THR A 134 9.04 -14.82 30.64
C THR A 134 10.36 -14.89 29.88
N ALA A 135 10.42 -14.36 28.66
CA ALA A 135 11.61 -14.42 27.80
C ALA A 135 11.85 -13.08 27.09
N ALA A 136 12.52 -12.15 27.78
CA ALA A 136 13.03 -10.94 27.15
C ALA A 136 14.06 -11.29 26.06
N PRO A 137 13.85 -10.91 24.78
CA PRO A 137 14.80 -11.22 23.72
C PRO A 137 16.06 -10.37 23.81
N GLU A 138 17.23 -10.96 23.53
CA GLU A 138 18.48 -10.21 23.36
C GLU A 138 18.46 -9.40 22.05
N GLY A 139 18.08 -8.12 22.17
CA GLY A 139 18.64 -7.02 21.38
C GLY A 139 18.60 -7.11 19.84
N VAL A 140 17.51 -6.60 19.26
CA VAL A 140 17.68 -5.65 18.13
C VAL A 140 18.64 -4.56 18.62
N PRO A 141 19.62 -4.08 17.82
CA PRO A 141 20.54 -3.05 18.26
C PRO A 141 19.81 -1.72 18.47
N GLU A 142 19.34 -1.51 19.70
CA GLU A 142 18.83 -0.24 20.20
C GLU A 142 19.96 0.78 20.13
N ALA A 143 19.93 1.59 19.07
CA ALA A 143 20.89 2.66 18.83
C ALA A 143 20.70 3.75 19.89
N THR A 144 21.35 3.56 21.04
CA THR A 144 21.42 4.53 22.13
C THR A 144 22.25 5.72 21.68
N ALA A 145 21.61 6.63 20.95
CA ALA A 145 22.15 7.93 20.61
C ALA A 145 22.56 8.65 21.91
N ALA A 146 23.77 9.22 21.90
CA ALA A 146 24.17 10.14 22.96
C ALA A 146 23.21 11.34 22.99
N PRO A 147 22.98 12.00 24.14
CA PRO A 147 22.02 13.09 24.27
C PRO A 147 22.48 14.36 23.54
N GLY A 148 22.31 14.37 22.22
CA GLY A 148 22.18 15.57 21.40
C GLY A 148 20.80 16.19 21.58
N ASP A 149 20.61 17.39 21.04
CA ASP A 149 19.28 17.97 20.92
C ASP A 149 18.51 17.22 19.82
N VAL A 150 17.64 16.31 20.24
CA VAL A 150 16.81 15.43 19.38
C VAL A 150 16.04 16.24 18.33
N SER A 151 15.65 17.49 18.64
CA SER A 151 14.97 18.38 17.67
C SER A 151 15.84 18.74 16.45
N THR A 152 17.15 18.57 16.54
CA THR A 152 18.16 18.85 15.51
C THR A 152 18.83 17.61 14.94
N GLU A 153 18.46 16.41 15.37
CA GLU A 153 19.13 15.16 14.98
C GLU A 153 19.15 14.97 13.45
N PRO A 154 20.31 14.69 12.82
CA PRO A 154 20.40 14.45 11.38
C PRO A 154 19.61 13.21 10.97
N VAL A 155 18.70 13.35 10.00
CA VAL A 155 17.95 12.23 9.43
C VAL A 155 18.76 11.58 8.31
N ALA A 156 18.96 10.27 8.39
CA ALA A 156 19.65 9.49 7.37
C ALA A 156 18.68 9.07 6.24
N ILE A 157 19.10 9.27 4.98
CA ILE A 157 18.42 8.67 3.82
C ILE A 157 19.09 7.32 3.57
N VAL A 158 18.42 6.23 3.92
CA VAL A 158 18.98 4.86 3.87
C VAL A 158 18.66 4.10 2.58
N GLY A 159 17.59 4.50 1.87
CA GLY A 159 17.16 3.90 0.60
C GLY A 159 16.34 4.88 -0.23
N MET A 160 16.27 4.65 -1.53
CA MET A 160 15.52 5.48 -2.49
C MET A 160 15.01 4.61 -3.64
N ALA A 161 13.81 4.89 -4.14
CA ALA A 161 13.28 4.35 -5.39
C ALA A 161 12.52 5.45 -6.14
N CYS A 162 12.38 5.34 -7.46
CA CYS A 162 11.66 6.32 -8.25
C CYS A 162 11.14 5.74 -9.57
N ARG A 163 10.08 6.36 -10.10
CA ARG A 163 9.64 6.19 -11.49
C ARG A 163 9.53 7.58 -12.09
N LEU A 164 10.27 7.86 -13.16
CA LEU A 164 10.37 9.19 -13.77
C LEU A 164 10.28 9.11 -15.31
N PRO A 165 9.86 10.20 -15.98
CA PRO A 165 9.82 10.28 -17.44
C PRO A 165 11.17 9.99 -18.12
N GLY A 166 11.15 9.63 -19.40
CA GLY A 166 12.36 9.23 -20.14
C GLY A 166 12.84 7.80 -19.85
N GLY A 167 11.93 6.93 -19.36
CA GLY A 167 12.21 5.52 -19.09
C GLY A 167 13.09 5.30 -17.86
N VAL A 168 12.97 6.14 -16.84
CA VAL A 168 13.74 6.03 -15.59
C VAL A 168 12.93 5.24 -14.58
N SER A 169 13.42 4.06 -14.21
CA SER A 169 12.81 3.15 -13.24
C SER A 169 13.59 3.05 -11.92
N THR A 170 14.77 3.68 -11.85
CA THR A 170 15.70 3.59 -10.72
C THR A 170 16.45 4.90 -10.46
N PRO A 171 16.97 5.14 -9.23
CA PRO A 171 17.85 6.28 -8.94
C PRO A 171 19.13 6.30 -9.78
N GLU A 172 19.63 5.13 -10.16
CA GLU A 172 20.80 4.97 -11.03
C GLU A 172 20.52 5.48 -12.46
N GLU A 173 19.35 5.13 -13.03
CA GLU A 173 18.93 5.63 -14.35
C GLU A 173 18.61 7.12 -14.36
N LEU A 174 18.14 7.68 -13.23
CA LEU A 174 18.00 9.12 -13.06
C LEU A 174 19.38 9.82 -13.15
N TRP A 175 20.37 9.26 -12.46
CA TRP A 175 21.74 9.78 -12.51
C TRP A 175 22.30 9.77 -13.94
N ASP A 176 22.13 8.66 -14.66
CA ASP A 176 22.56 8.54 -16.06
C ASP A 176 21.82 9.50 -16.99
N LEU A 177 20.50 9.69 -16.81
CA LEU A 177 19.70 10.66 -17.58
C LEU A 177 20.25 12.08 -17.42
N VAL A 178 20.53 12.49 -16.18
CA VAL A 178 21.07 13.82 -15.84
C VAL A 178 22.50 13.99 -16.35
N LEU A 179 23.37 12.99 -16.15
CA LEU A 179 24.77 13.01 -16.58
C LEU A 179 24.91 13.10 -18.11
N GLN A 180 24.00 12.46 -18.85
CA GLN A 180 23.94 12.50 -20.31
C GLN A 180 23.17 13.72 -20.85
N GLY A 181 22.52 14.50 -19.98
CA GLY A 181 21.72 15.67 -20.37
C GLY A 181 20.52 15.33 -21.26
N ARG A 182 19.91 14.14 -21.09
CA ARG A 182 18.77 13.72 -21.92
C ARG A 182 17.49 14.45 -21.50
N ASP A 183 16.62 14.71 -22.47
CA ASP A 183 15.28 15.21 -22.25
C ASP A 183 14.31 14.03 -22.05
N GLY A 184 13.52 14.07 -20.96
CA GLY A 184 12.50 13.07 -20.64
C GLY A 184 11.09 13.41 -21.16
N VAL A 185 10.94 14.53 -21.86
CA VAL A 185 9.69 14.97 -22.48
C VAL A 185 9.37 14.14 -23.73
N SER A 186 8.14 13.64 -23.80
CA SER A 186 7.57 12.92 -24.95
C SER A 186 6.24 13.55 -25.37
N ASP A 187 5.70 13.08 -26.50
CA ASP A 187 4.31 13.36 -26.88
C ASP A 187 3.32 12.68 -25.89
N PHE A 188 2.07 13.11 -25.91
CA PHE A 188 1.03 12.57 -25.00
C PHE A 188 0.83 11.04 -25.12
N PRO A 189 0.50 10.36 -23.99
CA PRO A 189 0.42 8.91 -23.94
C PRO A 189 -0.83 8.37 -24.67
N VAL A 190 -0.60 7.55 -25.69
CA VAL A 190 -1.67 6.89 -26.47
C VAL A 190 -2.42 5.77 -25.73
N ASN A 191 -1.92 5.35 -24.56
CA ASN A 191 -2.44 4.21 -23.80
C ASN A 191 -3.32 4.59 -22.59
N ARG A 192 -3.68 5.88 -22.44
CA ARG A 192 -4.56 6.38 -21.35
C ARG A 192 -6.00 6.68 -21.79
N GLY A 193 -6.38 6.34 -23.02
CA GLY A 193 -7.73 6.58 -23.55
C GLY A 193 -8.06 8.05 -23.82
N TRP A 194 -7.06 8.91 -23.96
CA TRP A 194 -7.25 10.33 -24.27
C TRP A 194 -7.63 10.51 -25.75
N ASP A 195 -8.58 11.38 -26.03
CA ASP A 195 -8.94 11.78 -27.41
C ASP A 195 -7.88 12.76 -27.95
N LEU A 196 -6.72 12.24 -28.35
CA LEU A 196 -5.60 13.03 -28.82
C LEU A 196 -5.88 13.79 -30.13
N GLU A 197 -6.84 13.31 -30.94
CA GLU A 197 -7.23 13.97 -32.20
C GLU A 197 -7.94 15.29 -31.94
N ASN A 198 -8.85 15.33 -30.95
CA ASN A 198 -9.62 16.54 -30.62
C ASN A 198 -9.03 17.36 -29.45
N LEU A 199 -8.05 16.83 -28.71
CA LEU A 199 -7.47 17.50 -27.55
C LEU A 199 -6.57 18.70 -27.92
N PHE A 200 -5.94 18.71 -29.10
CA PHE A 200 -5.03 19.78 -29.50
C PHE A 200 -5.74 20.94 -30.21
N HIS A 201 -5.50 22.17 -29.76
CA HIS A 201 -5.85 23.38 -30.50
C HIS A 201 -4.85 24.51 -30.23
N PRO A 202 -4.34 25.23 -31.26
CA PRO A 202 -3.28 26.22 -31.10
C PRO A 202 -3.72 27.53 -30.42
N ASP A 203 -5.03 27.84 -30.42
CA ASP A 203 -5.58 28.97 -29.67
C ASP A 203 -5.83 28.60 -28.19
N PRO A 204 -5.17 29.25 -27.21
CA PRO A 204 -5.43 29.08 -25.78
C PRO A 204 -6.88 29.40 -25.37
N ASP A 205 -7.59 30.21 -26.16
CA ASP A 205 -8.97 30.60 -25.90
C ASP A 205 -10.01 29.64 -26.50
N HIS A 206 -9.60 28.53 -27.13
CA HIS A 206 -10.48 27.44 -27.59
C HIS A 206 -10.84 26.44 -26.46
N PRO A 207 -12.12 26.08 -26.23
CA PRO A 207 -12.55 25.36 -25.03
C PRO A 207 -12.29 23.86 -25.10
N GLY A 208 -11.98 23.26 -23.95
CA GLY A 208 -11.75 21.80 -23.81
C GLY A 208 -10.42 21.30 -24.37
N THR A 209 -9.57 22.17 -24.91
CA THR A 209 -8.35 21.82 -25.64
C THR A 209 -7.08 22.34 -24.99
N SER A 210 -5.95 21.75 -25.36
CA SER A 210 -4.60 22.15 -24.98
C SER A 210 -3.83 22.65 -26.20
N TYR A 211 -3.01 23.70 -26.05
CA TYR A 211 -2.02 24.09 -27.08
C TYR A 211 -0.67 23.39 -26.87
N ALA A 212 -0.43 22.83 -25.68
CA ALA A 212 0.70 21.94 -25.44
C ALA A 212 0.32 20.50 -25.82
N HIS A 213 1.25 19.77 -26.43
CA HIS A 213 1.08 18.37 -26.87
C HIS A 213 2.22 17.45 -26.39
N GLN A 214 3.16 18.00 -25.59
CA GLN A 214 4.30 17.28 -25.03
C GLN A 214 4.33 17.44 -23.50
N GLY A 215 4.94 16.48 -22.81
CA GLY A 215 5.14 16.49 -21.36
C GLY A 215 5.97 15.31 -20.88
N GLY A 216 6.28 15.26 -19.58
CA GLY A 216 6.92 14.11 -18.97
C GLY A 216 5.90 13.04 -18.59
N PHE A 217 6.00 11.82 -19.14
CA PHE A 217 5.08 10.73 -18.87
C PHE A 217 5.76 9.44 -18.42
N LEU A 218 5.16 8.79 -17.42
CA LEU A 218 5.31 7.36 -17.17
C LEU A 218 4.38 6.62 -18.13
N HIS A 219 4.91 6.12 -19.25
CA HIS A 219 4.10 5.37 -20.23
C HIS A 219 3.48 4.13 -19.60
N ASP A 220 4.23 3.47 -18.71
CA ASP A 220 3.85 2.21 -18.09
C ASP A 220 3.16 2.39 -16.73
N ALA A 221 2.65 3.59 -16.40
CA ALA A 221 1.97 3.87 -15.13
C ALA A 221 0.74 2.98 -14.84
N GLY A 222 0.20 2.29 -15.84
CA GLY A 222 -0.87 1.32 -15.65
C GLY A 222 -0.39 -0.05 -15.22
N GLU A 223 0.90 -0.36 -15.38
CA GLU A 223 1.50 -1.60 -14.93
C GLU A 223 1.47 -1.71 -13.40
N PHE A 224 1.25 -2.94 -12.92
CA PHE A 224 1.31 -3.30 -11.51
C PHE A 224 1.41 -4.82 -11.35
N ASP A 225 2.14 -5.31 -10.34
CA ASP A 225 2.00 -6.70 -9.87
C ASP A 225 0.96 -6.78 -8.74
N ALA A 226 -0.30 -6.95 -9.13
CA ALA A 226 -1.39 -7.06 -8.16
C ALA A 226 -1.27 -8.29 -7.25
N GLY A 227 -0.77 -9.41 -7.79
CA GLY A 227 -0.66 -10.68 -7.06
C GLY A 227 0.37 -10.60 -5.93
N PHE A 228 1.50 -9.95 -6.18
CA PHE A 228 2.54 -9.72 -5.17
C PHE A 228 2.02 -8.97 -3.94
N PHE A 229 1.19 -7.94 -4.13
CA PHE A 229 0.59 -7.17 -3.03
C PHE A 229 -0.72 -7.76 -2.49
N GLY A 230 -1.10 -8.99 -2.88
CA GLY A 230 -2.35 -9.64 -2.44
C GLY A 230 -3.63 -8.98 -2.97
N ILE A 231 -3.52 -8.11 -3.97
CA ILE A 231 -4.62 -7.34 -4.56
C ILE A 231 -5.23 -8.15 -5.71
N SER A 232 -6.56 -8.28 -5.71
CA SER A 232 -7.23 -9.02 -6.79
C SER A 232 -7.13 -8.26 -8.13
N PRO A 233 -7.07 -8.95 -9.29
CA PRO A 233 -7.06 -8.28 -10.59
C PRO A 233 -8.28 -7.36 -10.85
N ARG A 234 -9.42 -7.61 -10.18
CA ARG A 234 -10.59 -6.73 -10.23
C ARG A 234 -10.37 -5.46 -9.41
N GLU A 235 -9.83 -5.57 -8.20
CA GLU A 235 -9.50 -4.42 -7.36
C GLU A 235 -8.42 -3.54 -8.03
N ALA A 236 -7.37 -4.14 -8.59
CA ALA A 236 -6.28 -3.43 -9.26
C ALA A 236 -6.76 -2.45 -10.36
N LEU A 237 -7.86 -2.77 -11.07
CA LEU A 237 -8.49 -1.88 -12.05
C LEU A 237 -9.05 -0.59 -11.42
N ALA A 238 -9.56 -0.65 -10.19
CA ALA A 238 -10.15 0.47 -9.46
C ALA A 238 -9.13 1.29 -8.64
N VAL A 239 -8.00 0.69 -8.26
CA VAL A 239 -6.91 1.39 -7.57
C VAL A 239 -6.25 2.41 -8.51
N ASP A 240 -6.08 3.65 -8.09
CA ASP A 240 -5.33 4.68 -8.84
C ASP A 240 -3.88 4.22 -9.08
N PRO A 241 -3.34 4.29 -10.31
CA PRO A 241 -1.91 4.20 -10.61
C PRO A 241 -0.97 4.82 -9.56
N GLN A 242 -1.34 5.95 -8.96
CA GLN A 242 -0.55 6.59 -7.90
C GLN A 242 -0.39 5.70 -6.66
N GLN A 243 -1.45 5.01 -6.23
CA GLN A 243 -1.38 4.07 -5.10
C GLN A 243 -0.56 2.82 -5.46
N ARG A 244 -0.66 2.33 -6.70
CA ARG A 244 0.10 1.18 -7.21
C ARG A 244 1.60 1.45 -7.25
N LEU A 245 2.00 2.57 -7.86
CA LEU A 245 3.39 3.00 -7.92
C LEU A 245 3.97 3.30 -6.54
N MET A 246 3.15 3.80 -5.60
CA MET A 246 3.61 3.99 -4.22
C MET A 246 3.86 2.67 -3.49
N LEU A 247 3.05 1.63 -3.72
CA LEU A 247 3.29 0.28 -3.18
C LEU A 247 4.61 -0.30 -3.70
N GLU A 248 4.81 -0.30 -5.02
CA GLU A 248 6.07 -0.74 -5.64
C GLU A 248 7.26 0.04 -5.08
N THR A 249 7.30 1.36 -5.27
CA THR A 249 8.46 2.18 -4.87
C THR A 249 8.72 2.18 -3.35
N SER A 250 7.70 1.95 -2.51
CA SER A 250 7.90 1.72 -1.06
C SER A 250 8.63 0.41 -0.79
N TRP A 251 8.23 -0.68 -1.44
CA TRP A 251 8.92 -1.97 -1.35
C TRP A 251 10.38 -1.86 -1.83
N GLU A 252 10.58 -1.30 -3.02
CA GLU A 252 11.92 -1.16 -3.62
C GLU A 252 12.87 -0.28 -2.80
N ALA A 253 12.36 0.78 -2.16
CA ALA A 253 13.16 1.66 -1.32
C ALA A 253 13.67 0.95 -0.06
N LEU A 254 12.87 0.03 0.51
CA LEU A 254 13.24 -0.80 1.66
C LEU A 254 14.27 -1.87 1.28
N GLU A 255 14.05 -2.59 0.17
CA GLU A 255 15.04 -3.54 -0.37
C GLU A 255 16.39 -2.85 -0.66
N ARG A 256 16.35 -1.66 -1.26
CA ARG A 256 17.57 -0.86 -1.54
C ARG A 256 18.26 -0.35 -0.27
N ALA A 257 17.53 -0.19 0.83
CA ALA A 257 18.12 0.08 2.15
C ALA A 257 18.75 -1.18 2.79
N GLY A 258 18.63 -2.35 2.16
CA GLY A 258 19.06 -3.64 2.72
C GLY A 258 18.12 -4.15 3.82
N ILE A 259 16.89 -3.66 3.87
CA ILE A 259 15.88 -4.03 4.86
C ILE A 259 14.89 -5.00 4.21
N ASP A 260 14.68 -6.17 4.82
CA ASP A 260 13.61 -7.08 4.43
C ASP A 260 12.24 -6.46 4.82
N PRO A 261 11.38 -6.07 3.86
CA PRO A 261 10.14 -5.39 4.17
C PRO A 261 9.17 -6.23 5.01
N THR A 262 9.30 -7.56 4.98
CA THR A 262 8.42 -8.46 5.74
C THR A 262 8.69 -8.41 7.25
N THR A 263 9.92 -8.08 7.64
CA THR A 263 10.34 -7.95 9.06
C THR A 263 9.84 -6.67 9.74
N LEU A 264 9.28 -5.73 8.95
CA LEU A 264 8.71 -4.47 9.40
C LEU A 264 7.20 -4.56 9.71
N ARG A 265 6.57 -5.73 9.56
CA ARG A 265 5.19 -5.96 10.00
C ARG A 265 5.07 -5.80 11.52
N GLY A 266 4.04 -5.09 11.97
CA GLY A 266 3.83 -4.74 13.38
C GLY A 266 4.89 -3.79 13.94
N LYS A 267 5.50 -2.95 13.09
CA LYS A 267 6.48 -1.93 13.49
C LYS A 267 5.97 -0.52 13.23
N ASP A 268 6.52 0.41 14.00
CA ASP A 268 6.25 1.85 13.97
C ASP A 268 6.86 2.55 12.75
N VAL A 269 6.63 2.02 11.54
CA VAL A 269 7.10 2.63 10.29
C VAL A 269 6.10 3.68 9.83
N GLY A 270 6.55 4.93 9.73
CA GLY A 270 5.72 6.03 9.22
C GLY A 270 5.65 6.06 7.70
N VAL A 271 4.52 6.50 7.14
CA VAL A 271 4.31 6.68 5.70
C VAL A 271 3.80 8.09 5.42
N PHE A 272 4.63 8.91 4.80
CA PHE A 272 4.36 10.32 4.52
C PHE A 272 4.38 10.57 3.00
N SER A 273 3.21 10.86 2.43
CA SER A 273 2.99 10.89 0.99
C SER A 273 2.49 12.24 0.51
N GLY A 274 3.29 12.95 -0.29
CA GLY A 274 2.82 14.07 -1.07
C GLY A 274 2.03 13.59 -2.29
N VAL A 275 0.75 13.92 -2.41
CA VAL A 275 -0.10 13.47 -3.53
C VAL A 275 -0.95 14.60 -4.07
N THR A 276 -1.18 14.60 -5.39
CA THR A 276 -2.04 15.57 -6.09
C THR A 276 -2.84 14.86 -7.20
N TYR A 277 -3.87 15.51 -7.73
CA TYR A 277 -4.65 15.07 -8.91
C TYR A 277 -5.35 13.70 -8.80
N HIS A 278 -6.35 13.61 -7.93
CA HIS A 278 -7.15 12.42 -7.62
C HIS A 278 -8.26 12.09 -8.65
N ASN A 279 -7.92 12.13 -9.94
CA ASN A 279 -8.91 12.07 -11.04
C ASN A 279 -8.99 10.71 -11.73
N TYR A 280 -8.41 9.65 -11.16
CA TYR A 280 -8.53 8.31 -11.73
C TYR A 280 -9.96 7.80 -11.59
N GLY A 281 -10.54 7.27 -12.66
CA GLY A 281 -11.94 6.84 -12.72
C GLY A 281 -12.99 7.96 -12.80
N SER A 282 -12.63 9.23 -12.63
CA SER A 282 -13.61 10.34 -12.55
C SER A 282 -14.36 10.65 -13.85
N GLY A 283 -13.97 10.03 -14.97
CA GLY A 283 -14.64 10.13 -16.28
C GLY A 283 -15.35 8.84 -16.71
N VAL A 284 -15.44 7.83 -15.83
CA VAL A 284 -16.10 6.54 -16.12
C VAL A 284 -17.57 6.65 -15.73
N GLU A 285 -18.41 7.08 -16.68
CA GLU A 285 -19.86 7.12 -16.52
C GLU A 285 -20.57 6.22 -17.55
N PRO A 286 -21.51 5.35 -17.11
CA PRO A 286 -21.73 4.95 -15.71
C PRO A 286 -20.56 4.10 -15.19
N VAL A 287 -20.36 4.14 -13.88
CA VAL A 287 -19.45 3.23 -13.19
C VAL A 287 -19.94 1.78 -13.33
N PRO A 288 -19.09 0.82 -13.73
CA PRO A 288 -19.44 -0.59 -13.70
C PRO A 288 -19.79 -1.01 -12.26
N ALA A 289 -20.93 -1.67 -12.06
CA ALA A 289 -21.40 -2.10 -10.73
C ALA A 289 -20.36 -2.92 -9.94
N GLU A 290 -19.52 -3.71 -10.65
CA GLU A 290 -18.42 -4.47 -10.07
C GLU A 290 -17.31 -3.60 -9.41
N LEU A 291 -17.26 -2.30 -9.71
CA LEU A 291 -16.23 -1.36 -9.25
C LEU A 291 -16.79 -0.22 -8.39
N GLU A 292 -18.12 -0.14 -8.21
CA GLU A 292 -18.82 0.99 -7.60
C GLU A 292 -18.38 1.27 -6.16
N GLY A 293 -18.20 0.22 -5.35
CA GLY A 293 -17.65 0.35 -3.99
C GLY A 293 -16.12 0.53 -3.92
N MET A 294 -15.38 0.20 -4.98
CA MET A 294 -13.91 0.21 -4.97
C MET A 294 -13.32 1.52 -5.51
N LEU A 295 -13.92 2.15 -6.51
CA LEU A 295 -13.37 3.39 -7.12
C LEU A 295 -13.31 4.55 -6.12
N GLY A 296 -14.30 4.68 -5.23
CA GLY A 296 -14.32 5.74 -4.20
C GLY A 296 -13.14 5.68 -3.23
N LEU A 297 -12.68 4.46 -2.89
CA LEU A 297 -11.48 4.25 -2.07
C LEU A 297 -10.20 4.28 -2.93
N GLY A 298 -10.26 3.70 -4.13
CA GLY A 298 -9.14 3.58 -5.07
C GLY A 298 -8.59 4.92 -5.56
N ALA A 299 -9.39 5.99 -5.57
CA ALA A 299 -8.97 7.35 -5.92
C ALA A 299 -8.69 8.27 -4.70
N SER A 300 -8.95 7.83 -3.46
CA SER A 300 -8.80 8.70 -2.28
C SER A 300 -7.33 8.96 -1.90
N ALA A 301 -7.01 10.22 -1.62
CA ALA A 301 -5.70 10.66 -1.14
C ALA A 301 -5.26 9.93 0.14
N SER A 302 -6.15 9.82 1.13
CA SER A 302 -5.85 9.18 2.43
C SER A 302 -5.65 7.68 2.32
N VAL A 303 -6.27 7.04 1.33
CA VAL A 303 -6.09 5.61 1.07
C VAL A 303 -4.71 5.33 0.47
N LEU A 304 -4.02 6.34 -0.11
CA LEU A 304 -2.69 6.13 -0.69
C LEU A 304 -1.63 5.79 0.35
N SER A 305 -1.48 6.59 1.41
CA SER A 305 -0.56 6.26 2.51
C SER A 305 -1.07 5.05 3.29
N GLY A 306 -2.39 5.00 3.56
CA GLY A 306 -3.02 3.90 4.30
C GLY A 306 -2.87 2.53 3.64
N ARG A 307 -2.89 2.46 2.30
CA ARG A 307 -2.70 1.20 1.56
C ARG A 307 -1.27 0.69 1.65
N VAL A 308 -0.27 1.57 1.65
CA VAL A 308 1.14 1.19 1.89
C VAL A 308 1.29 0.65 3.31
N SER A 309 0.78 1.37 4.32
CA SER A 309 0.78 0.90 5.71
C SER A 309 0.07 -0.45 5.86
N TYR A 310 -1.09 -0.63 5.25
CA TYR A 310 -1.86 -1.88 5.32
C TYR A 310 -1.16 -3.06 4.64
N ALA A 311 -0.67 -2.90 3.41
CA ALA A 311 -0.04 -3.99 2.65
C ALA A 311 1.28 -4.48 3.29
N LEU A 312 2.03 -3.55 3.88
CA LEU A 312 3.33 -3.83 4.51
C LEU A 312 3.23 -4.04 6.03
N GLY A 313 2.04 -3.86 6.62
CA GLY A 313 1.76 -4.07 8.04
C GLY A 313 2.41 -3.05 8.97
N PHE A 314 2.46 -1.78 8.57
CA PHE A 314 3.06 -0.70 9.35
C PHE A 314 2.05 -0.05 10.30
N GLU A 315 2.48 0.21 11.53
CA GLU A 315 1.67 0.78 12.62
C GLU A 315 2.06 2.24 12.97
N GLY A 316 3.06 2.80 12.29
CA GLY A 316 3.46 4.20 12.45
C GLY A 316 2.49 5.20 11.77
N PRO A 317 2.74 6.52 11.90
CA PRO A 317 1.87 7.55 11.33
C PRO A 317 1.73 7.42 9.81
N SER A 318 0.49 7.39 9.31
CA SER A 318 0.19 7.29 7.87
C SER A 318 -0.54 8.54 7.39
N VAL A 319 0.14 9.39 6.61
CA VAL A 319 -0.31 10.73 6.25
C VAL A 319 -0.14 11.00 4.76
N ALA A 320 -1.24 11.39 4.11
CA ALA A 320 -1.24 11.98 2.77
C ALA A 320 -1.41 13.50 2.86
N VAL A 321 -0.59 14.27 2.14
CA VAL A 321 -0.63 15.74 2.12
C VAL A 321 -0.73 16.29 0.70
N ASP A 322 -1.53 17.34 0.55
CA ASP A 322 -1.62 18.16 -0.66
C ASP A 322 -1.33 19.63 -0.31
N THR A 323 -0.16 20.11 -0.73
CA THR A 323 0.24 21.52 -0.77
C THR A 323 0.65 21.90 -2.20
N ALA A 324 0.00 21.31 -3.20
CA ALA A 324 0.33 21.37 -4.62
C ALA A 324 1.81 21.03 -4.91
N CYS A 325 2.58 21.95 -5.49
CA CYS A 325 3.93 21.66 -5.98
C CYS A 325 4.97 21.35 -4.87
N SER A 326 4.66 21.63 -3.60
CA SER A 326 5.56 21.37 -2.47
C SER A 326 5.23 20.10 -1.67
N SER A 327 4.19 19.34 -2.05
CA SER A 327 3.64 18.23 -1.23
C SER A 327 4.69 17.20 -0.80
N SER A 328 5.63 16.81 -1.67
CA SER A 328 6.67 15.83 -1.33
C SER A 328 7.70 16.35 -0.32
N LEU A 329 8.04 17.65 -0.37
CA LEU A 329 8.92 18.28 0.62
C LEU A 329 8.21 18.52 1.96
N VAL A 330 6.90 18.77 1.93
CA VAL A 330 6.08 18.84 3.16
C VAL A 330 5.96 17.45 3.79
N ALA A 331 5.75 16.40 2.99
CA ALA A 331 5.77 15.02 3.48
C ALA A 331 7.12 14.64 4.12
N LEU A 332 8.24 14.98 3.47
CA LEU A 332 9.59 14.77 4.03
C LEU A 332 9.83 15.59 5.31
N HIS A 333 9.31 16.81 5.38
CA HIS A 333 9.38 17.63 6.60
C HIS A 333 8.62 16.99 7.78
N LEU A 334 7.41 16.47 7.53
CA LEU A 334 6.62 15.78 8.56
C LEU A 334 7.26 14.46 8.99
N ALA A 335 7.80 13.67 8.06
CA ALA A 335 8.55 12.45 8.36
C ALA A 335 9.76 12.74 9.26
N ALA A 336 10.54 13.79 8.95
CA ALA A 336 11.67 14.21 9.78
C ALA A 336 11.25 14.71 11.17
N GLN A 337 10.05 15.27 11.33
CA GLN A 337 9.50 15.63 12.63
C GLN A 337 9.07 14.38 13.43
N ALA A 338 8.35 13.44 12.80
CA ALA A 338 7.90 12.21 13.45
C ALA A 338 9.07 11.34 13.96
N LEU A 339 10.12 11.18 13.14
CA LEU A 339 11.36 10.48 13.55
C LEU A 339 11.99 11.14 14.79
N ARG A 340 12.12 12.48 14.80
CA ARG A 340 12.70 13.24 15.93
C ARG A 340 11.79 13.29 17.16
N ALA A 341 10.48 13.11 16.98
CA ALA A 341 9.52 13.01 18.07
C ALA A 341 9.47 11.60 18.69
N GLY A 342 10.08 10.60 18.04
CA GLY A 342 9.94 9.19 18.42
C GLY A 342 8.55 8.62 18.11
N GLU A 343 7.83 9.21 17.15
CA GLU A 343 6.53 8.70 16.67
C GLU A 343 6.69 7.55 15.65
N CYS A 344 7.89 7.40 15.08
CA CYS A 344 8.30 6.29 14.24
C CYS A 344 9.82 6.07 14.31
N SER A 345 10.26 4.82 14.15
CA SER A 345 11.66 4.42 14.08
C SER A 345 12.24 4.50 12.66
N ILE A 346 11.39 4.31 11.65
CA ILE A 346 11.69 4.40 10.22
C ILE A 346 10.55 5.18 9.55
N ALA A 347 10.85 5.97 8.52
CA ALA A 347 9.82 6.67 7.76
C ALA A 347 10.05 6.55 6.25
N LEU A 348 9.01 6.11 5.53
CA LEU A 348 8.89 6.30 4.09
C LEU A 348 8.37 7.72 3.83
N ALA A 349 9.11 8.49 3.06
CA ALA A 349 8.76 9.86 2.72
C ALA A 349 8.97 10.13 1.24
N GLY A 350 7.97 10.70 0.56
CA GLY A 350 8.08 11.01 -0.86
C GLY A 350 6.84 11.67 -1.42
N GLY A 351 6.63 11.51 -2.72
CA GLY A 351 5.39 11.93 -3.35
C GLY A 351 5.23 11.34 -4.75
N VAL A 352 3.98 11.35 -5.22
CA VAL A 352 3.57 10.73 -6.47
C VAL A 352 2.66 11.67 -7.24
N THR A 353 2.76 11.62 -8.57
CA THR A 353 1.95 12.42 -9.48
C THR A 353 1.80 11.65 -10.80
N VAL A 354 0.60 11.12 -11.03
CA VAL A 354 0.21 10.57 -12.33
C VAL A 354 -0.97 11.39 -12.85
N MET A 355 -0.95 11.73 -14.14
CA MET A 355 -2.06 12.42 -14.81
C MET A 355 -2.95 11.38 -15.53
N PRO A 356 -4.05 10.89 -14.91
CA PRO A 356 -4.95 9.93 -15.58
C PRO A 356 -5.75 10.58 -16.71
N THR A 357 -6.02 11.89 -16.63
CA THR A 357 -6.81 12.66 -17.60
C THR A 357 -6.03 13.88 -18.10
N PRO A 358 -6.35 14.43 -19.29
CA PRO A 358 -5.65 15.60 -19.84
C PRO A 358 -6.09 16.94 -19.20
N GLY A 359 -6.93 16.91 -18.16
CA GLY A 359 -7.58 18.09 -17.58
C GLY A 359 -6.61 19.20 -17.15
N ILE A 360 -5.43 18.84 -16.65
CA ILE A 360 -4.39 19.82 -16.24
C ILE A 360 -3.80 20.55 -17.45
N PHE A 361 -3.52 19.86 -18.57
CA PHE A 361 -3.05 20.49 -19.80
C PHE A 361 -4.08 21.48 -20.37
N ILE A 362 -5.37 21.14 -20.32
CA ILE A 362 -6.46 22.04 -20.71
C ILE A 362 -6.54 23.26 -19.77
N ALA A 363 -6.50 23.03 -18.45
CA ALA A 363 -6.62 24.08 -17.43
C ALA A 363 -5.44 25.05 -17.41
N PHE A 364 -4.21 24.60 -17.67
CA PHE A 364 -3.04 25.46 -17.78
C PHE A 364 -2.90 26.11 -19.15
N SER A 365 -3.34 25.46 -20.23
CA SER A 365 -3.45 26.10 -21.55
C SER A 365 -4.38 27.33 -21.48
N ARG A 366 -5.51 27.22 -20.79
CA ARG A 366 -6.40 28.37 -20.52
C ARG A 366 -5.72 29.57 -19.88
N GLN A 367 -4.78 29.30 -18.98
CA GLN A 367 -4.05 30.31 -18.22
C GLN A 367 -2.80 30.80 -18.96
N ARG A 368 -2.48 30.24 -20.14
CA ARG A 368 -1.22 30.47 -20.87
C ARG A 368 0.01 30.14 -20.01
N GLY A 369 -0.12 29.12 -19.16
CA GLY A 369 0.91 28.69 -18.19
C GLY A 369 1.67 27.44 -18.59
N MET A 370 1.56 27.00 -19.85
CA MET A 370 2.36 25.92 -20.44
C MET A 370 3.37 26.50 -21.42
N SER A 371 4.60 25.99 -21.41
CA SER A 371 5.55 26.22 -22.51
C SER A 371 5.03 25.57 -23.80
N VAL A 372 5.18 26.26 -24.94
CA VAL A 372 4.61 25.81 -26.23
C VAL A 372 5.29 24.53 -26.74
N ASP A 373 6.57 24.34 -26.42
CA ASP A 373 7.35 23.13 -26.73
C ASP A 373 7.45 22.15 -25.55
N GLY A 374 6.65 22.36 -24.50
CA GLY A 374 6.55 21.47 -23.34
C GLY A 374 7.78 21.46 -22.40
N ARG A 375 8.78 22.34 -22.59
CA ARG A 375 10.04 22.28 -21.84
C ARG A 375 10.15 23.32 -20.74
N CYS A 376 10.57 22.88 -19.56
CA CYS A 376 10.94 23.76 -18.45
C CYS A 376 12.31 24.41 -18.70
N LYS A 377 12.32 25.58 -19.35
CA LYS A 377 13.53 26.33 -19.73
C LYS A 377 14.11 27.15 -18.58
N SER A 378 14.33 26.52 -17.43
CA SER A 378 14.77 27.16 -16.19
C SER A 378 15.96 28.09 -16.40
N PHE A 379 15.83 29.35 -15.96
CA PHE A 379 16.82 30.43 -16.09
C PHE A 379 17.16 30.87 -17.54
N SER A 380 16.45 30.39 -18.56
CA SER A 380 16.62 30.85 -19.95
C SER A 380 15.93 32.20 -20.19
N ALA A 381 16.51 33.01 -21.08
CA ALA A 381 15.85 34.19 -21.65
C ALA A 381 14.68 33.83 -22.59
N SER A 382 14.55 32.55 -22.96
CA SER A 382 13.48 32.00 -23.81
C SER A 382 12.45 31.19 -23.00
N ALA A 383 12.39 31.36 -21.68
CA ALA A 383 11.34 30.77 -20.85
C ALA A 383 9.99 31.45 -21.15
N ASP A 384 8.98 30.63 -21.40
CA ASP A 384 7.62 30.99 -21.81
C ASP A 384 6.56 30.39 -20.87
#